data_AF-A0A2H9ZSY3-F1
#
_entry.id   AF-A0A2H9ZSY3-F1
#
_cell.length_a   1.000
_cell.length_b   1.000
_cell.length_c   1.000
_cell.angle_alpha   90.00
_cell.angle_beta   90.00
_cell.angle_gamma   90.00
#
_symmetry.space_group_name_H-M   'P 1'
#
loop_
_entity.id
_entity.type
_entity.pdbx_description
1 polymer ?
#
loop_
_entity_poly.entity_id
_entity_poly.type
_entity_poly.pdbx_seq_one_letter_code
_entity_poly.pdbx_strand_id
1 'polypeptide(L)'
;MERRLMEDVKAPIPSGYALGPPWFFKGSALYQLHLVKAEIARAFIPKEFKLVEAFGYTLGGFFLASYDDSPVAMFDELVVIAGIVWNPPTSCAWAARVLVNNEEACRHGRKDIGLPSNVGIFAKQRTTEVREKSKNQFSAFLNMIGISSNSSSLKDHMKVKISENKDSSIMSLCSISLPSLEPNSHGENKWIGPKIRMSLPSFSGRTIYNSHLLKYSCQLECRCG
;
A
#
# COMPACT_ATOMS: atom_id res chain seq x y z
N MET A 1 -23.68 24.84 -54.80
CA MET A 1 -24.32 24.65 -53.49
C MET A 1 -24.13 23.20 -53.12
N GLU A 2 -23.12 22.87 -52.32
CA GLU A 2 -23.08 21.58 -51.62
C GLU A 2 -22.17 21.73 -50.41
N ARG A 3 -22.80 21.97 -49.24
CA ARG A 3 -22.13 22.01 -47.95
C ARG A 3 -21.95 20.55 -47.52
N ARG A 4 -20.70 20.06 -47.51
CA ARG A 4 -20.35 18.85 -46.76
C ARG A 4 -20.59 19.13 -45.28
N LEU A 5 -21.55 18.40 -44.70
CA LEU A 5 -21.70 18.26 -43.27
C LEU A 5 -20.42 17.59 -42.74
N MET A 6 -19.61 18.36 -42.02
CA MET A 6 -18.63 17.79 -41.10
C MET A 6 -19.42 17.15 -39.97
N GLU A 7 -19.43 15.83 -39.92
CA GLU A 7 -19.82 15.09 -38.71
C GLU A 7 -18.80 15.43 -37.62
N ASP A 8 -19.25 16.15 -36.60
CA ASP A 8 -18.53 16.33 -35.34
C ASP A 8 -18.38 14.94 -34.69
N VAL A 9 -17.26 14.26 -34.97
CA VAL A 9 -16.85 13.07 -34.24
C VAL A 9 -16.51 13.53 -32.82
N LYS A 10 -17.50 13.44 -31.93
CA LYS A 10 -17.35 13.71 -30.50
C LYS A 10 -16.21 12.83 -29.96
N ALA A 11 -15.07 13.45 -29.64
CA ALA A 11 -13.94 12.76 -29.05
C ALA A 11 -14.41 11.96 -27.80
N PRO A 12 -13.91 10.73 -27.58
CA PRO A 12 -14.27 9.95 -26.41
C PRO A 12 -14.01 10.77 -25.14
N ILE A 13 -14.97 10.79 -24.23
CA ILE A 13 -14.78 11.43 -22.91
C ILE A 13 -13.66 10.65 -22.21
N PRO A 14 -12.57 11.31 -21.78
CA PRO A 14 -11.47 10.63 -21.10
C PRO A 14 -11.98 9.94 -19.84
N SER A 15 -11.56 8.70 -19.60
CA SER A 15 -11.93 7.93 -18.42
C SER A 15 -10.69 7.28 -17.79
N GLY A 16 -10.81 6.91 -16.51
CA GLY A 16 -9.73 6.32 -15.75
C GLY A 16 -8.47 7.18 -15.72
N TYR A 17 -7.30 6.57 -15.93
CA TYR A 17 -6.03 7.31 -15.87
C TYR A 17 -5.89 8.39 -16.95
N ALA A 18 -6.63 8.29 -18.07
CA ALA A 18 -6.60 9.27 -19.14
C ALA A 18 -7.17 10.65 -18.74
N LEU A 19 -7.90 10.74 -17.62
CA LEU A 19 -8.32 12.01 -17.04
C LEU A 19 -7.14 12.87 -16.56
N GLY A 20 -5.99 12.25 -16.32
CA GLY A 20 -4.81 12.90 -15.75
C GLY A 20 -4.92 13.15 -14.23
N PRO A 21 -3.81 13.55 -13.58
CA PRO A 21 -3.81 13.84 -12.16
C PRO A 21 -4.55 15.14 -11.83
N PRO A 22 -5.10 15.29 -10.60
CA PRO A 22 -5.04 14.33 -9.49
C PRO A 22 -6.01 13.14 -9.68
N TRP A 23 -5.49 11.93 -9.53
CA TRP A 23 -6.30 10.72 -9.51
C TRP A 23 -6.87 10.48 -8.10
N PHE A 24 -8.13 10.06 -8.04
CA PHE A 24 -8.82 9.79 -6.78
C PHE A 24 -8.84 8.30 -6.46
N PHE A 25 -8.50 7.96 -5.23
CA PHE A 25 -8.53 6.59 -4.71
C PHE A 25 -9.25 6.56 -3.38
N LYS A 26 -10.16 5.60 -3.20
CA LYS A 26 -10.89 5.36 -1.95
C LYS A 26 -10.75 3.91 -1.55
N GLY A 27 -10.48 3.65 -0.28
CA GLY A 27 -10.33 2.29 0.22
C GLY A 27 -9.85 2.23 1.66
N SER A 28 -9.32 1.07 2.04
CA SER A 28 -8.68 0.82 3.32
C SER A 28 -7.22 0.38 3.12
N ALA A 29 -6.36 0.66 4.10
CA ALA A 29 -4.97 0.25 4.03
C ALA A 29 -4.42 -0.14 5.42
N LEU A 30 -3.63 -1.20 5.46
CA LEU A 30 -2.80 -1.58 6.60
C LEU A 30 -1.38 -1.06 6.37
N TYR A 31 -0.91 -0.19 7.25
CA TYR A 31 0.49 0.24 7.29
C TYR A 31 1.23 -0.49 8.40
N GLN A 32 2.34 -1.14 8.05
CA GLN A 32 3.19 -1.82 9.01
C GLN A 32 4.63 -1.33 8.80
N LEU A 33 5.09 -0.48 9.72
CA LEU A 33 6.43 0.08 9.71
C LEU A 33 7.40 -0.78 10.51
N HIS A 34 8.64 -0.89 10.04
CA HIS A 34 9.70 -1.63 10.72
C HIS A 34 11.05 -0.93 10.55
N LEU A 35 11.97 -1.21 11.48
CA LEU A 35 13.37 -0.86 11.30
C LEU A 35 14.03 -1.85 10.33
N VAL A 36 14.58 -1.31 9.25
CA VAL A 36 15.33 -2.06 8.24
C VAL A 36 16.80 -1.70 8.39
N LYS A 37 17.69 -2.69 8.40
CA LYS A 37 19.13 -2.42 8.41
C LYS A 37 19.51 -1.61 7.18
N ALA A 38 20.31 -0.56 7.38
CA ALA A 38 20.76 0.33 6.32
C ALA A 38 21.45 -0.43 5.18
N GLU A 39 22.29 -1.42 5.50
CA GLU A 39 22.98 -2.26 4.51
C GLU A 39 22.02 -2.99 3.57
N ILE A 40 20.86 -3.43 4.08
CA ILE A 40 19.82 -4.11 3.28
C ILE A 40 19.05 -3.09 2.45
N ALA A 41 18.66 -1.96 3.04
CA ALA A 41 17.95 -0.90 2.33
C ALA A 41 18.78 -0.36 1.13
N ARG A 42 20.11 -0.27 1.30
CA ARG A 42 21.05 0.17 0.27
C ARG A 42 21.16 -0.74 -0.95
N ALA A 43 20.74 -2.00 -0.85
CA ALA A 43 20.66 -2.88 -2.02
C ALA A 43 19.54 -2.46 -3.00
N PHE A 44 18.49 -1.78 -2.50
CA PHE A 44 17.32 -1.38 -3.28
C PHE A 44 17.26 0.12 -3.59
N ILE A 45 17.96 0.93 -2.80
CA ILE A 45 17.96 2.39 -2.92
C ILE A 45 19.18 2.83 -3.72
N PRO A 46 18.99 3.58 -4.83
CA PRO A 46 20.09 4.10 -5.62
C PRO A 46 21.09 4.94 -4.80
N LYS A 47 22.37 4.84 -5.15
CA LYS A 47 23.48 5.41 -4.36
C LYS A 47 23.45 6.93 -4.27
N GLU A 48 22.87 7.61 -5.25
CA GLU A 48 22.77 9.07 -5.24
C GLU A 48 21.79 9.62 -4.19
N PHE A 49 20.86 8.80 -3.70
CA PHE A 49 19.94 9.23 -2.66
C PHE A 49 20.57 9.02 -1.29
N LYS A 50 20.55 10.06 -0.45
CA LYS A 50 21.00 9.95 0.93
C LYS A 50 19.96 9.16 1.72
N LEU A 51 20.34 8.04 2.33
CA LEU A 51 19.46 7.31 3.23
C LEU A 51 19.29 8.07 4.54
N VAL A 52 18.06 8.17 5.03
CA VAL A 52 17.76 8.65 6.38
C VAL A 52 17.91 7.45 7.31
N GLU A 53 19.01 7.42 8.06
CA GLU A 53 19.35 6.31 8.94
C GLU A 53 19.82 6.81 10.32
N ALA A 54 19.60 6.00 11.34
CA ALA A 54 20.11 6.17 12.69
C ALA A 54 20.56 4.81 13.22
N PHE A 55 21.76 4.74 13.83
CA PHE A 55 22.34 3.52 14.38
C PHE A 55 22.44 2.35 13.38
N GLY A 56 22.61 2.64 12.08
CA GLY A 56 22.66 1.63 11.03
C GLY A 56 21.29 1.07 10.61
N TYR A 57 20.19 1.73 10.98
CA TYR A 57 18.82 1.37 10.58
C TYR A 57 18.11 2.55 9.93
N THR A 58 17.19 2.25 9.01
CA THR A 58 16.25 3.19 8.41
C THR A 58 14.81 2.73 8.69
N LEU A 59 13.85 3.64 8.57
CA LEU A 59 12.44 3.29 8.65
C LEU A 59 11.98 2.75 7.30
N GLY A 60 11.57 1.49 7.27
CA GLY A 60 10.94 0.85 6.12
C GLY A 60 9.62 0.21 6.51
N GLY A 61 9.19 -0.78 5.75
CA GLY A 61 7.98 -1.54 6.04
C GLY A 61 7.20 -1.89 4.79
N PHE A 62 5.89 -1.97 4.93
CA PHE A 62 5.00 -2.13 3.80
C PHE A 62 3.64 -1.50 4.09
N PHE A 63 2.86 -1.28 3.05
CA PHE A 63 1.42 -1.12 3.20
C PHE A 63 0.66 -2.05 2.24
N LEU A 64 -0.46 -2.57 2.73
CA LEU A 64 -1.43 -3.34 1.95
C LEU A 64 -2.71 -2.53 1.85
N ALA A 65 -3.06 -2.09 0.65
CA ALA A 65 -4.26 -1.32 0.35
C ALA A 65 -5.29 -2.17 -0.40
N SER A 66 -6.56 -1.99 -0.06
CA SER A 66 -7.72 -2.48 -0.79
C SER A 66 -8.54 -1.28 -1.23
N TYR A 67 -8.56 -1.00 -2.53
CA TYR A 67 -9.29 0.12 -3.12
C TYR A 67 -10.70 -0.30 -3.53
N ASP A 68 -11.69 0.45 -3.04
CA ASP A 68 -13.11 0.32 -3.38
C ASP A 68 -13.47 1.19 -4.58
N ASP A 69 -12.73 2.28 -4.80
CA ASP A 69 -12.89 3.21 -5.92
C ASP A 69 -11.53 3.73 -6.37
N SER A 70 -11.32 3.73 -7.68
CA SER A 70 -10.08 4.20 -8.32
C SER A 70 -10.34 4.46 -9.81
N PRO A 71 -9.37 5.07 -10.54
CA PRO A 71 -9.50 5.26 -11.99
C PRO A 71 -9.70 3.95 -12.78
N VAL A 72 -9.37 2.79 -12.20
CA VAL A 72 -9.51 1.46 -12.83
C VAL A 72 -10.41 0.52 -12.03
N ALA A 73 -11.35 1.09 -11.27
CA ALA A 73 -12.23 0.36 -10.34
C ALA A 73 -11.45 -0.30 -9.18
N MET A 74 -12.02 -1.35 -8.60
CA MET A 74 -11.48 -1.98 -7.39
C MET A 74 -10.20 -2.77 -7.67
N PHE A 75 -9.20 -2.63 -6.80
CA PHE A 75 -7.98 -3.46 -6.84
C PHE A 75 -7.28 -3.48 -5.48
N ASP A 76 -6.42 -4.48 -5.27
CA ASP A 76 -5.54 -4.58 -4.11
C ASP A 76 -4.10 -4.20 -4.51
N GLU A 77 -3.39 -3.49 -3.62
CA GLU A 77 -2.00 -3.08 -3.79
C GLU A 77 -1.16 -3.42 -2.55
N LEU A 78 0.03 -3.99 -2.77
CA LEU A 78 1.06 -4.12 -1.75
C LEU A 78 2.28 -3.30 -2.17
N VAL A 79 2.70 -2.37 -1.32
CA VAL A 79 3.95 -1.63 -1.50
C VAL A 79 4.93 -1.99 -0.42
N VAL A 80 6.13 -2.43 -0.81
CA VAL A 80 7.26 -2.69 0.08
C VAL A 80 8.17 -1.47 0.08
N ILE A 81 8.39 -0.91 1.26
CA ILE A 81 9.21 0.28 1.49
C ILE A 81 10.57 -0.16 2.04
N ALA A 82 11.63 0.05 1.28
CA ALA A 82 12.99 -0.33 1.72
C ALA A 82 13.56 0.63 2.76
N GLY A 83 13.19 1.91 2.72
CA GLY A 83 13.72 2.93 3.60
C GLY A 83 13.20 4.32 3.28
N ILE A 84 13.63 5.30 4.07
CA ILE A 84 13.37 6.72 3.82
C ILE A 84 14.60 7.36 3.18
N VAL A 85 14.42 8.01 2.05
CA VAL A 85 15.48 8.76 1.35
C VAL A 85 15.31 10.25 1.56
N TRP A 86 16.43 10.95 1.65
CA TRP A 86 16.53 12.40 1.68
C TRP A 86 16.88 12.94 0.30
N ASN A 87 16.03 13.82 -0.22
CA ASN A 87 16.29 14.63 -1.40
C ASN A 87 15.82 16.05 -1.07
N PRO A 88 16.75 16.95 -0.69
CA PRO A 88 16.42 18.26 -0.13
C PRO A 88 15.33 19.01 -0.92
N PRO A 89 14.38 19.67 -0.25
CA PRO A 89 14.25 19.84 1.21
C PRO A 89 13.39 18.75 1.89
N THR A 90 13.10 17.62 1.24
CA THR A 90 12.15 16.62 1.77
C THR A 90 12.75 15.22 1.92
N SER A 91 12.14 14.43 2.81
CA SER A 91 12.32 12.99 2.90
C SER A 91 11.11 12.27 2.29
N CYS A 92 11.33 11.11 1.68
CA CYS A 92 10.27 10.30 1.08
C CYS A 92 10.55 8.81 1.27
N ALA A 93 9.48 8.01 1.31
CA ALA A 93 9.58 6.56 1.28
C ALA A 93 10.08 6.09 -0.10
N TRP A 94 10.99 5.12 -0.13
CA TRP A 94 11.42 4.47 -1.36
C TRP A 94 10.69 3.13 -1.52
N ALA A 95 9.80 3.06 -2.51
CA ALA A 95 9.13 1.82 -2.89
C ALA A 95 10.12 0.90 -3.61
N ALA A 96 10.52 -0.19 -2.96
CA ALA A 96 11.40 -1.20 -3.55
C ALA A 96 10.63 -2.20 -4.41
N ARG A 97 9.33 -2.38 -4.12
CA ARG A 97 8.46 -3.28 -4.87
C ARG A 97 7.00 -2.87 -4.72
N VAL A 98 6.24 -2.97 -5.80
CA VAL A 98 4.79 -2.77 -5.80
C VAL A 98 4.13 -3.98 -6.46
N LEU A 99 3.10 -4.55 -5.83
CA LEU A 99 2.28 -5.61 -6.40
C LEU A 99 0.84 -5.13 -6.49
N VAL A 100 0.21 -5.34 -7.63
CA VAL A 100 -1.19 -4.99 -7.86
C VAL A 100 -1.91 -6.11 -8.59
N ASN A 101 -3.18 -6.37 -8.27
CA ASN A 101 -3.98 -7.39 -8.97
C ASN A 101 -4.72 -6.87 -10.21
N ASN A 102 -4.51 -5.61 -10.59
CA ASN A 102 -5.08 -5.01 -11.79
C ASN A 102 -3.96 -4.66 -12.79
N GLU A 103 -4.08 -5.17 -14.02
CA GLU A 103 -3.04 -4.99 -15.04
C GLU A 103 -2.89 -3.54 -15.51
N GLU A 104 -4.00 -2.79 -15.57
CA GLU A 104 -3.99 -1.40 -15.99
C GLU A 104 -3.36 -0.50 -14.91
N ALA A 105 -3.66 -0.74 -13.63
CA ALA A 105 -2.94 -0.11 -12.51
C ALA A 105 -1.43 -0.43 -12.56
N CYS A 106 -1.06 -1.69 -12.84
CA CYS A 106 0.33 -2.11 -12.97
C CYS A 106 1.04 -1.37 -14.12
N ARG A 107 0.37 -1.28 -15.27
CA ARG A 107 0.88 -0.62 -16.47
C ARG A 107 1.07 0.88 -16.22
N HIS A 108 0.07 1.54 -15.60
CA HIS A 108 0.13 2.95 -15.26
C HIS A 108 1.23 3.25 -14.24
N GLY A 109 1.30 2.45 -13.16
CA GLY A 109 2.35 2.57 -12.14
C GLY A 109 3.75 2.50 -12.75
N ARG A 110 3.99 1.59 -13.70
CA ARG A 110 5.29 1.50 -14.40
C ARG A 110 5.54 2.64 -15.38
N LYS A 111 4.57 2.91 -16.28
CA LYS A 111 4.77 3.79 -17.44
C LYS A 111 4.65 5.27 -17.13
N ASP A 112 3.73 5.64 -16.25
CA ASP A 112 3.42 7.05 -15.98
C ASP A 112 4.03 7.50 -14.64
N ILE A 113 4.03 6.61 -13.64
CA ILE A 113 4.55 6.90 -12.30
C ILE A 113 5.98 6.40 -12.12
N GLY A 114 6.48 5.43 -12.89
CA GLY A 114 7.84 4.90 -12.71
C GLY A 114 8.03 4.05 -11.44
N LEU A 115 6.98 3.40 -10.96
CA LEU A 115 7.02 2.45 -9.85
C LEU A 115 7.54 1.06 -10.29
N PRO A 116 8.18 0.29 -9.38
CA PRO A 116 8.55 -1.10 -9.61
C PRO A 116 7.33 -2.03 -9.44
N SER A 117 6.29 -1.80 -10.25
CA SER A 117 5.02 -2.53 -10.18
C SER A 117 5.03 -3.84 -10.96
N ASN A 118 4.55 -4.91 -10.32
CA ASN A 118 4.34 -6.23 -10.90
C ASN A 118 2.90 -6.69 -10.64
N VAL A 119 2.39 -7.59 -11.49
CA VAL A 119 1.07 -8.18 -11.29
C VAL A 119 1.15 -9.21 -10.15
N GLY A 120 0.29 -9.04 -9.14
CA GLY A 120 0.21 -9.90 -7.97
C GLY A 120 -1.16 -10.56 -7.83
N ILE A 121 -1.18 -11.70 -7.15
CA ILE A 121 -2.38 -12.45 -6.78
C ILE A 121 -2.58 -12.30 -5.27
N PHE A 122 -3.76 -11.86 -4.88
CA PHE A 122 -4.14 -11.61 -3.49
C PHE A 122 -5.27 -12.56 -3.11
N ALA A 123 -4.95 -13.63 -2.37
CA ALA A 123 -5.93 -14.60 -1.91
C ALA A 123 -6.29 -14.33 -0.44
N LYS A 124 -7.50 -13.81 -0.22
CA LYS A 124 -8.04 -13.51 1.12
C LYS A 124 -8.71 -14.77 1.68
N GLN A 125 -8.20 -15.28 2.80
CA GLN A 125 -8.73 -16.46 3.51
C GLN A 125 -9.15 -16.04 4.92
N ARG A 126 -10.36 -16.40 5.34
CA ARG A 126 -10.78 -16.24 6.74
C ARG A 126 -10.34 -17.47 7.52
N THR A 127 -9.73 -17.28 8.68
CA THR A 127 -9.26 -18.37 9.52
C THR A 127 -9.79 -18.17 10.94
N THR A 128 -10.60 -19.12 11.39
CA THR A 128 -11.07 -19.23 12.77
C THR A 128 -10.04 -20.02 13.58
N GLU A 129 -9.17 -19.33 14.32
CA GLU A 129 -8.26 -19.99 15.26
C GLU A 129 -8.93 -20.15 16.64
N VAL A 130 -9.11 -21.40 17.09
CA VAL A 130 -9.45 -21.74 18.49
C VAL A 130 -8.13 -21.79 19.26
N ARG A 131 -7.85 -20.80 20.11
CA ARG A 131 -6.64 -20.80 20.94
C ARG A 131 -6.91 -21.34 22.34
N GLU A 132 -6.30 -22.48 22.68
CA GLU A 132 -6.12 -22.93 24.07
C GLU A 132 -5.14 -22.01 24.81
N LYS A 133 -5.45 -21.71 26.07
CA LYS A 133 -4.76 -20.72 26.92
C LYS A 133 -3.37 -21.21 27.33
N SER A 134 -2.32 -20.51 26.89
CA SER A 134 -0.99 -20.55 27.53
C SER A 134 -0.65 -19.17 28.09
N LYS A 135 -0.39 -19.10 29.40
CA LYS A 135 -0.05 -17.87 30.13
C LYS A 135 1.45 -17.58 29.97
N ASN A 136 1.82 -16.57 29.16
CA ASN A 136 3.20 -16.09 29.03
C ASN A 136 3.54 -14.99 30.03
N GLN A 137 4.78 -14.96 30.54
CA GLN A 137 5.28 -14.01 31.54
C GLN A 137 5.10 -12.52 31.18
N PHE A 138 5.03 -12.18 29.89
CA PHE A 138 4.80 -10.81 29.42
C PHE A 138 3.40 -10.27 29.80
N SER A 139 2.39 -11.14 29.92
CA SER A 139 1.06 -10.72 30.38
C SER A 139 1.02 -10.42 31.89
N ALA A 140 1.93 -11.02 32.67
CA ALA A 140 2.07 -10.72 34.09
C ALA A 140 2.62 -9.30 34.31
N PHE A 141 3.57 -8.86 33.48
CA PHE A 141 4.12 -7.50 33.55
C PHE A 141 3.09 -6.44 33.14
N LEU A 142 2.29 -6.70 32.09
CA LEU A 142 1.23 -5.78 31.67
C LEU A 142 0.07 -5.68 32.68
N ASN A 143 -0.26 -6.78 33.37
CA ASN A 143 -1.23 -6.76 34.47
C ASN A 143 -0.74 -5.92 35.66
N MET A 144 0.56 -5.86 35.92
CA MET A 144 1.14 -5.06 37.02
C MET A 144 1.07 -3.55 36.77
N ILE A 145 1.02 -3.11 35.51
CA ILE A 145 0.97 -1.70 35.10
C ILE A 145 -0.49 -1.23 34.86
N GLY A 146 -1.49 -2.09 35.09
CA GLY A 146 -2.92 -1.74 34.99
C GLY A 146 -3.46 -1.58 33.56
N ILE A 147 -2.71 -2.03 32.54
CA ILE A 147 -3.09 -1.91 31.11
C ILE A 147 -3.63 -3.27 30.62
N SER A 148 -4.63 -3.81 31.32
CA SER A 148 -5.22 -5.11 30.97
C SER A 148 -6.59 -4.92 30.32
N SER A 149 -6.70 -5.23 29.03
CA SER A 149 -7.99 -5.37 28.35
C SER A 149 -8.47 -6.83 28.48
N ASN A 150 -9.40 -7.08 29.39
CA ASN A 150 -10.16 -8.32 29.41
C ASN A 150 -11.19 -8.32 28.27
N SER A 151 -10.86 -8.94 27.14
CA SER A 151 -11.87 -9.40 26.19
C SER A 151 -11.46 -10.75 25.62
N SER A 152 -12.18 -11.80 26.02
CA SER A 152 -12.16 -13.09 25.34
C SER A 152 -13.06 -12.99 24.12
N SER A 153 -12.56 -12.43 23.02
CA SER A 153 -13.22 -12.52 21.72
C SER A 153 -12.54 -13.61 20.89
N LEU A 154 -13.36 -14.39 20.19
CA LEU A 154 -12.95 -15.25 19.09
C LEU A 154 -12.25 -14.35 18.07
N LYS A 155 -10.91 -14.40 17.98
CA LYS A 155 -10.19 -13.59 17.00
C LYS A 155 -10.25 -14.30 15.66
N ASP A 156 -11.29 -14.01 14.89
CA ASP A 156 -11.24 -14.28 13.46
C ASP A 156 -10.07 -13.48 12.88
N HIS A 157 -9.24 -14.12 12.07
CA HIS A 157 -8.08 -13.49 11.43
C HIS A 157 -8.22 -13.66 9.93
N MET A 158 -8.13 -12.54 9.19
CA MET A 158 -8.11 -12.59 7.73
C MET A 158 -6.67 -12.72 7.27
N LYS A 159 -6.32 -13.83 6.65
CA LYS A 159 -5.00 -14.07 6.07
C LYS A 159 -5.02 -13.74 4.58
N VAL A 160 -4.18 -12.81 4.15
CA VAL A 160 -3.97 -12.48 2.74
C VAL A 160 -2.69 -13.13 2.27
N LYS A 161 -2.79 -14.14 1.40
CA LYS A 161 -1.64 -14.74 0.72
C LYS A 161 -1.35 -13.97 -0.54
N ILE A 162 -0.10 -13.52 -0.68
CA ILE A 162 0.37 -12.75 -1.82
C ILE A 162 1.34 -13.60 -2.63
N SER A 163 1.08 -13.68 -3.93
CA SER A 163 1.96 -14.31 -4.90
C SER A 163 2.18 -13.39 -6.08
N GLU A 164 3.31 -13.53 -6.76
CA GLU A 164 3.62 -12.76 -7.97
C GLU A 164 3.58 -13.67 -9.18
N ASN A 165 3.03 -13.15 -10.28
CA ASN A 165 3.09 -13.82 -11.57
C ASN A 165 4.37 -13.40 -12.29
N LYS A 166 5.29 -14.35 -12.50
CA LYS A 166 6.56 -14.12 -13.21
C LYS A 166 6.68 -15.12 -14.34
N ASP A 167 6.58 -14.64 -15.58
CA ASP A 167 6.93 -15.33 -16.83
C ASP A 167 6.71 -16.86 -16.76
N SER A 168 5.44 -17.27 -16.62
CA SER A 168 4.95 -18.67 -16.57
C SER A 168 5.01 -19.40 -15.22
N SER A 169 5.41 -18.75 -14.12
CA SER A 169 5.39 -19.34 -12.77
C SER A 169 4.78 -18.39 -11.74
N ILE A 170 4.04 -18.96 -10.78
CA ILE A 170 3.50 -18.22 -9.64
C ILE A 170 4.45 -18.43 -8.46
N MET A 171 5.06 -17.35 -7.98
CA MET A 171 5.96 -17.38 -6.83
C MET A 171 5.21 -16.88 -5.60
N SER A 172 5.07 -17.74 -4.58
CA SER A 172 4.51 -17.32 -3.29
C SER A 172 5.51 -16.39 -2.58
N LEU A 173 5.05 -15.21 -2.18
CA LEU A 173 5.91 -14.20 -1.57
C LEU A 173 5.75 -14.15 -0.05
N CYS A 174 4.54 -13.89 0.42
CA CYS A 174 4.28 -13.74 1.84
C CYS A 174 2.80 -13.96 2.17
N SER A 175 2.52 -14.05 3.47
CA SER A 175 1.16 -13.99 3.99
C SER A 175 1.06 -12.96 5.08
N ILE A 176 0.06 -12.08 4.99
CA ILE A 176 -0.21 -11.05 5.98
C ILE A 176 -1.48 -11.46 6.73
N SER A 177 -1.39 -11.51 8.06
CA SER A 177 -2.55 -11.76 8.91
C SER A 177 -3.11 -10.42 9.39
N LEU A 178 -4.34 -10.11 9.00
CA LEU A 178 -5.09 -8.96 9.46
C LEU A 178 -6.00 -9.37 10.62
N PRO A 179 -6.14 -8.54 11.66
CA PRO A 179 -7.20 -8.72 12.64
C PRO A 179 -8.56 -8.56 11.94
N SER A 180 -9.49 -9.51 12.14
CA SER A 180 -10.86 -9.36 11.64
C SER A 180 -11.56 -8.29 12.49
N LEU A 181 -12.07 -7.24 11.86
CA LEU A 181 -13.06 -6.37 12.48
C LEU A 181 -14.43 -7.01 12.26
N GLU A 182 -15.07 -7.44 13.34
CA GLU A 182 -16.48 -7.84 13.27
C GLU A 182 -17.33 -6.64 12.81
N PRO A 183 -18.22 -6.81 11.83
CA PRO A 183 -19.21 -5.79 11.50
C PRO A 183 -20.20 -5.75 12.66
N ASN A 184 -20.13 -4.70 13.49
CA ASN A 184 -21.21 -4.43 14.44
C ASN A 184 -22.52 -4.33 13.65
N SER A 185 -23.54 -5.08 14.07
CA SER A 185 -24.83 -5.26 13.43
C SER A 185 -25.73 -4.01 13.37
N HIS A 186 -25.16 -2.83 13.59
CA HIS A 186 -25.80 -1.54 13.36
C HIS A 186 -24.83 -0.63 12.61
N GLY A 187 -25.22 -0.28 11.37
CA GLY A 187 -24.78 0.85 10.56
C GLY A 187 -23.42 1.48 10.81
N GLU A 188 -22.58 1.45 9.78
CA GLU A 188 -21.27 2.12 9.63
C GLU A 188 -20.11 1.45 10.37
N ASN A 189 -19.25 0.76 9.61
CA ASN A 189 -17.87 0.43 10.00
C ASN A 189 -17.06 1.71 10.19
N LYS A 190 -17.36 2.43 11.28
CA LYS A 190 -16.70 3.68 11.63
C LYS A 190 -15.41 3.32 12.33
N TRP A 191 -14.31 3.28 11.58
CA TRP A 191 -12.97 3.29 12.14
C TRP A 191 -12.95 4.33 13.27
N ILE A 192 -12.75 3.88 14.52
CA ILE A 192 -12.87 4.73 15.73
C ILE A 192 -11.65 5.65 15.90
N GLY A 193 -10.76 5.65 14.91
CA GLY A 193 -9.55 6.44 14.85
C GLY A 193 -9.73 7.94 14.63
N PRO A 194 -8.74 8.76 15.06
CA PRO A 194 -8.68 10.16 14.66
C PRO A 194 -8.62 10.27 13.14
N LYS A 195 -9.28 11.31 12.61
CA LYS A 195 -9.17 11.66 11.20
C LYS A 195 -7.80 12.32 10.98
N ILE A 196 -6.98 11.73 10.13
CA ILE A 196 -5.66 12.23 9.78
C ILE A 196 -5.68 12.68 8.32
N ARG A 197 -5.10 13.85 8.06
CA ARG A 197 -4.78 14.32 6.71
C ARG A 197 -3.28 14.48 6.59
N MET A 198 -2.68 13.83 5.60
CA MET A 198 -1.24 13.88 5.36
C MET A 198 -0.94 14.12 3.89
N SER A 199 0.14 14.84 3.61
CA SER A 199 0.73 14.91 2.27
C SER A 199 1.97 14.03 2.28
N LEU A 200 1.96 13.01 1.43
CA LEU A 200 3.02 12.02 1.31
C LEU A 200 3.82 12.32 0.04
N PRO A 201 4.89 13.13 0.12
CA PRO A 201 5.79 13.30 -1.00
C PRO A 201 6.45 11.95 -1.31
N SER A 202 6.57 11.64 -2.59
CA SER A 202 7.06 10.36 -3.10
C SER A 202 7.99 10.58 -4.28
N PHE A 203 8.95 9.67 -4.42
CA PHE A 203 9.89 9.62 -5.52
C PHE A 203 9.84 8.27 -6.22
N SER A 204 10.00 8.30 -7.53
CA SER A 204 9.98 7.13 -8.40
C SER A 204 10.71 7.43 -9.70
N GLY A 205 10.70 6.50 -10.65
CA GLY A 205 11.42 6.62 -11.90
C GLY A 205 12.78 5.95 -11.83
N ARG A 206 13.68 6.33 -12.74
CA ARG A 206 14.86 5.51 -13.12
C ARG A 206 14.48 4.08 -13.52
N THR A 207 13.34 3.94 -14.18
CA THR A 207 12.89 2.68 -14.78
C THR A 207 13.10 2.72 -16.28
N ILE A 208 12.92 1.58 -16.95
CA ILE A 208 12.98 1.49 -18.43
C ILE A 208 11.98 2.41 -19.13
N TYR A 209 10.88 2.78 -18.45
CA TYR A 209 9.84 3.64 -18.99
C TYR A 209 10.02 5.10 -18.58
N ASN A 210 10.60 5.36 -17.40
CA ASN A 210 10.84 6.71 -16.89
C ASN A 210 12.30 6.84 -16.43
N SER A 211 13.16 7.35 -17.30
CA SER A 211 14.60 7.51 -17.01
C SER A 211 14.88 8.60 -15.96
N HIS A 212 14.02 9.60 -15.86
CA HIS A 212 14.14 10.71 -14.90
C HIS A 212 13.55 10.36 -13.53
N LEU A 213 13.97 11.10 -12.51
CA LEU A 213 13.36 11.05 -11.17
C LEU A 213 12.05 11.83 -11.19
N LEU A 214 10.95 11.13 -10.93
CA LEU A 214 9.64 11.73 -10.78
C LEU A 214 9.43 12.13 -9.31
N LYS A 215 8.85 13.33 -9.11
CA LYS A 215 8.46 13.85 -7.80
C LYS A 215 6.97 14.12 -7.82
N TYR A 216 6.25 13.54 -6.89
CA TYR A 216 4.80 13.70 -6.77
C TYR A 216 4.39 13.61 -5.31
N SER A 217 3.14 13.95 -5.01
CA SER A 217 2.59 13.88 -3.66
C SER A 217 1.25 13.21 -3.67
N CYS A 218 1.03 12.28 -2.75
CA CYS A 218 -0.29 11.74 -2.44
C CYS A 218 -0.90 12.53 -1.29
N GLN A 219 -2.13 13.02 -1.47
CA GLN A 219 -2.91 13.58 -0.36
C GLN A 219 -3.77 12.47 0.21
N LEU A 220 -3.45 12.04 1.43
CA LEU A 220 -4.18 11.00 2.12
C LEU A 220 -5.08 11.62 3.18
N GLU A 221 -6.34 11.22 3.16
CA GLU A 221 -7.31 11.48 4.21
C GLU A 221 -7.85 10.14 4.70
N CYS A 222 -7.54 9.78 5.95
CA CYS A 222 -7.93 8.48 6.50
C CYS A 222 -8.27 8.57 8.00
N ARG A 223 -8.79 7.47 8.56
CA ARG A 223 -8.93 7.27 10.00
C ARG A 223 -8.01 6.13 10.43
N CYS A 224 -7.18 6.36 11.42
CA CYS A 224 -6.22 5.35 11.90
C CYS A 224 -6.76 4.62 13.13
N GLY A 225 -7.09 3.33 12.99
CA GLY A 225 -7.55 2.47 14.09
C GLY A 225 -6.41 1.79 14.84
#